data_AF-A0A2X1UIU0-F1
#
_entry.id   AF-A0A2X1UIU0-F1
#
_cell.length_a   1.000
_cell.length_b   1.000
_cell.length_c   1.000
_cell.angle_alpha   90.00
_cell.angle_beta   90.00
_cell.angle_gamma   90.00
#
_symmetry.space_group_name_H-M   'P 1'
#
loop_
_entity.id
_entity.type
_entity.pdbx_description
1 polymer ?
#
loop_
_entity_poly.entity_id
_entity_poly.type
_entity_poly.pdbx_seq_one_letter_code
_entity_poly.pdbx_strand_id
1 'polypeptide(L)'
;MNQDYFELFELPAQFDIDQAELERLWRAKSAQVHPDRFATASDAEKRVAMQWASLINEAYQVLKSPLQRAIYLCEQHGVDIAAESNTAMAPEFLFKQMEWREELAASADDGAALTQLMGQVETEEQALNQAVADLIDQQQDWPAAAEKLRQWLFIDKFRREIKAQLP
;
A
#
# COMPACT_ATOMS: atom_id res chain seq x y z
N MET A 1 -17.22 -11.88 12.05
CA MET A 1 -16.98 -10.44 12.28
C MET A 1 -15.88 -10.07 11.30
N ASN A 2 -16.18 -9.21 10.33
CA ASN A 2 -15.16 -8.61 9.49
C ASN A 2 -14.53 -7.53 10.37
N GLN A 3 -13.36 -7.80 10.95
CA GLN A 3 -12.72 -6.84 11.85
C GLN A 3 -11.99 -5.83 10.99
N ASP A 4 -12.49 -4.59 11.01
CA ASP A 4 -11.83 -3.48 10.34
C ASP A 4 -10.43 -3.28 10.96
N TYR A 5 -9.40 -3.23 10.12
CA TYR A 5 -8.02 -2.99 10.55
C TYR A 5 -7.85 -1.66 11.31
N PHE A 6 -8.60 -0.62 10.96
CA PHE A 6 -8.56 0.64 11.70
C PHE A 6 -9.15 0.49 13.11
N GLU A 7 -10.29 -0.19 13.23
CA GLU A 7 -10.88 -0.52 14.53
C GLU A 7 -9.95 -1.40 15.38
N LEU A 8 -9.25 -2.36 14.75
CA LEU A 8 -8.29 -3.21 15.45
C LEU A 8 -7.18 -2.38 16.12
N PHE A 9 -6.76 -1.28 15.52
CA PHE A 9 -5.77 -0.38 16.09
C PHE A 9 -6.37 0.83 16.82
N GLU A 10 -7.70 0.97 16.88
CA GLU A 10 -8.36 2.15 17.46
C GLU A 10 -7.93 3.46 16.75
N LEU A 11 -7.68 3.36 15.45
CA LEU A 11 -7.32 4.48 14.58
C LEU A 11 -8.54 4.95 13.76
N PRO A 12 -8.60 6.23 13.37
CA PRO A 12 -9.59 6.68 12.40
C PRO A 12 -9.35 6.02 11.04
N ALA A 13 -10.43 5.64 10.37
CA ALA A 13 -10.41 5.10 9.00
C ALA A 13 -10.16 6.22 7.99
N GLN A 14 -8.90 6.65 7.87
CA GLN A 14 -8.45 7.70 6.97
C GLN A 14 -7.13 7.32 6.30
N PHE A 15 -6.81 7.96 5.19
CA PHE A 15 -5.55 7.73 4.50
C PHE A 15 -4.37 8.32 5.27
N ASP A 16 -4.46 9.54 5.78
CA ASP A 16 -3.37 10.16 6.55
C ASP A 16 -3.42 9.74 8.02
N ILE A 17 -2.71 8.67 8.39
CA ILE A 17 -2.59 8.22 9.78
C ILE A 17 -1.20 8.47 10.36
N ASP A 18 -1.15 8.70 11.66
CA ASP A 18 0.12 8.78 12.42
C ASP A 18 0.80 7.41 12.45
N GLN A 19 1.90 7.31 11.70
CA GLN A 19 2.69 6.08 11.57
C GLN A 19 3.39 5.68 12.87
N ALA A 20 3.80 6.65 13.70
CA ALA A 20 4.42 6.37 14.97
C ALA A 20 3.39 5.81 15.96
N GLU A 21 2.16 6.33 15.92
CA GLU A 21 1.05 5.81 16.71
C GLU A 21 0.65 4.40 16.26
N LEU A 22 0.52 4.16 14.94
CA LEU A 22 0.29 2.82 14.40
C LEU A 22 1.37 1.83 14.89
N GLU A 23 2.64 2.20 14.81
CA GLU A 23 3.74 1.33 15.26
C GLU A 23 3.66 1.06 16.77
N ARG A 24 3.34 2.07 17.59
CA ARG A 24 3.16 1.93 19.03
C ARG A 24 2.03 0.95 19.36
N LEU A 25 0.90 1.09 18.69
CA LEU A 25 -0.28 0.23 18.86
C LEU A 25 -0.01 -1.21 18.40
N TRP A 26 0.67 -1.38 17.26
CA TRP A 26 1.09 -2.69 16.78
C TRP A 26 1.99 -3.42 17.77
N ARG A 27 3.00 -2.74 18.33
CA ARG A 27 3.87 -3.32 19.36
C ARG A 27 3.08 -3.73 20.60
N ALA A 28 2.18 -2.87 21.08
CA ALA A 28 1.36 -3.12 22.26
C ALA A 28 0.40 -4.31 22.06
N LYS A 29 -0.25 -4.43 20.91
CA LYS A 29 -1.17 -5.54 20.60
C LYS A 29 -0.42 -6.84 20.32
N SER A 30 0.69 -6.80 19.57
CA SER A 30 1.53 -7.97 19.31
C SER A 30 2.09 -8.59 20.60
N ALA A 31 2.46 -7.75 21.58
CA ALA A 31 2.91 -8.23 22.88
C ALA A 31 1.85 -9.02 23.65
N GLN A 32 0.55 -8.74 23.44
CA GLN A 32 -0.54 -9.43 24.14
C GLN A 32 -0.77 -10.85 23.61
N VAL A 33 -0.49 -11.08 22.32
CA VAL A 33 -0.74 -12.34 21.60
C VAL A 33 0.55 -13.12 21.30
N HIS A 34 1.69 -12.70 21.84
CA HIS A 34 2.98 -13.33 21.59
C HIS A 34 2.99 -14.80 22.03
N PRO A 35 3.53 -15.74 21.23
CA PRO A 35 3.54 -17.17 21.54
C PRO A 35 4.11 -17.52 22.92
N ASP A 36 5.13 -16.79 23.38
CA ASP A 36 5.75 -17.01 24.70
C ASP A 36 4.76 -16.85 25.86
N ARG A 37 3.74 -15.98 25.72
CA ARG A 37 2.71 -15.80 26.75
C ARG A 37 1.77 -17.00 26.84
N PHE A 38 1.67 -17.78 25.77
CA PHE A 38 0.79 -18.94 25.65
C PHE A 38 1.58 -20.26 25.67
N ALA A 39 2.87 -20.25 26.03
CA ALA A 39 3.71 -21.45 26.03
C ALA A 39 3.13 -22.58 26.91
N THR A 40 2.55 -22.21 28.06
CA THR A 40 1.88 -23.12 29.02
C THR A 40 0.37 -23.25 28.79
N ALA A 41 -0.20 -22.55 27.81
CA ALA A 41 -1.62 -22.59 27.51
C ALA A 41 -2.01 -23.88 26.77
N SER A 42 -3.32 -24.17 26.73
CA SER A 42 -3.87 -25.27 25.95
C SER A 42 -3.65 -25.08 24.45
N ASP A 43 -3.71 -26.15 23.68
CA ASP A 43 -3.56 -26.09 22.21
C ASP A 43 -4.66 -25.24 21.56
N ALA A 44 -5.86 -25.20 22.15
CA ALA A 44 -6.94 -24.34 21.68
C ALA A 44 -6.59 -22.85 21.85
N GLU A 45 -6.07 -22.46 23.02
CA GLU A 45 -5.65 -21.09 23.31
C GLU A 45 -4.46 -20.67 22.45
N LYS A 46 -3.47 -21.56 22.26
CA LYS A 46 -2.33 -21.34 21.36
C LYS A 46 -2.78 -21.06 19.92
N ARG A 47 -3.74 -21.83 19.40
CA ARG A 47 -4.28 -21.62 18.05
C ARG A 47 -4.99 -20.26 17.92
N VAL A 48 -5.79 -19.89 18.92
CA VAL A 48 -6.44 -18.58 18.94
C VAL A 48 -5.40 -17.46 18.96
N ALA A 49 -4.38 -17.55 19.82
CA ALA A 49 -3.29 -16.57 19.87
C ALA A 49 -2.56 -16.42 18.52
N MET A 50 -2.28 -17.54 17.83
CA MET A 50 -1.66 -17.51 16.49
C MET A 50 -2.55 -16.81 15.45
N GLN A 51 -3.86 -17.05 15.46
CA GLN A 51 -4.79 -16.37 14.55
C GLN A 51 -4.79 -14.86 14.77
N TRP A 52 -4.83 -14.44 16.05
CA TRP A 52 -4.75 -13.02 16.39
C TRP A 52 -3.40 -12.38 16.01
N ALA A 53 -2.29 -13.08 16.25
CA ALA A 53 -0.97 -12.60 15.85
C ALA A 53 -0.86 -12.41 14.32
N SER A 54 -1.43 -13.34 13.54
CA SER A 54 -1.51 -13.22 12.09
C SER A 54 -2.34 -12.00 11.68
N LEU A 55 -3.53 -11.84 12.24
CA LEU A 55 -4.43 -10.72 11.92
C LEU A 55 -3.81 -9.35 12.27
N ILE A 56 -3.20 -9.23 13.45
CA ILE A 56 -2.54 -7.98 13.88
C ILE A 56 -1.39 -7.63 12.94
N ASN A 57 -0.61 -8.62 12.51
CA ASN A 57 0.49 -8.38 11.57
C ASN A 57 -0.02 -8.00 10.18
N GLU A 58 -1.04 -8.68 9.67
CA GLU A 58 -1.66 -8.38 8.39
C GLU A 58 -2.22 -6.95 8.37
N ALA A 59 -3.04 -6.60 9.36
CA ALA A 59 -3.58 -5.26 9.53
C ALA A 59 -2.47 -4.20 9.59
N TYR A 60 -1.40 -4.47 10.35
CA TYR A 60 -0.26 -3.55 10.43
C TYR A 60 0.44 -3.38 9.08
N GLN A 61 0.69 -4.45 8.31
CA GLN A 61 1.32 -4.34 7.00
C GLN A 61 0.46 -3.51 6.03
N VAL A 62 -0.85 -3.77 6.01
CA VAL A 62 -1.81 -3.05 5.16
C VAL A 62 -1.86 -1.57 5.54
N LEU A 63 -2.03 -1.25 6.82
CA LEU A 63 -2.12 0.14 7.27
C LEU A 63 -0.80 0.89 7.19
N LYS A 64 0.35 0.21 7.28
CA LYS A 64 1.67 0.86 7.20
C LYS A 64 1.96 1.37 5.80
N SER A 65 1.63 0.59 4.78
CA SER A 65 1.86 0.91 3.38
C SER A 65 0.79 1.89 2.86
N PRO A 66 1.15 3.12 2.43
CA PRO A 66 0.17 4.08 1.92
C PRO A 66 -0.69 3.52 0.77
N LEU A 67 -0.05 2.81 -0.18
CA LEU A 67 -0.75 2.19 -1.31
C LEU A 67 -1.74 1.12 -0.85
N GLN A 68 -1.31 0.19 0.03
CA GLN A 68 -2.21 -0.86 0.52
C GLN A 68 -3.34 -0.30 1.39
N ARG A 69 -3.04 0.72 2.20
CA ARG A 69 -4.02 1.42 3.04
C ARG A 69 -5.10 2.09 2.18
N ALA A 70 -4.71 2.77 1.11
CA ALA A 70 -5.66 3.39 0.20
C ALA A 70 -6.54 2.38 -0.55
N ILE A 71 -5.95 1.26 -0.99
CA ILE A 71 -6.70 0.15 -1.62
C ILE A 71 -7.73 -0.40 -0.62
N TYR A 72 -7.29 -0.70 0.61
CA TYR A 72 -8.15 -1.20 1.66
C TYR A 72 -9.30 -0.24 1.97
N LEU A 73 -9.04 1.07 2.08
CA LEU A 73 -10.08 2.08 2.27
C LEU A 73 -11.10 2.08 1.12
N CYS A 74 -10.66 2.04 -0.13
CA CYS A 74 -11.57 1.96 -1.28
C CYS A 74 -12.43 0.69 -1.26
N GLU A 75 -11.84 -0.46 -0.91
CA GLU A 75 -12.55 -1.74 -0.78
C GLU A 75 -13.60 -1.72 0.33
N GLN A 76 -13.30 -1.10 1.49
CA GLN A 76 -14.29 -0.90 2.56
C GLN A 76 -15.48 -0.05 2.11
N HIS A 77 -15.26 0.87 1.16
CA HIS A 77 -16.29 1.68 0.54
C HIS A 77 -16.92 1.04 -0.71
N GLY A 78 -16.64 -0.24 -0.98
CA GLY A 78 -17.25 -1.01 -2.06
C GLY A 78 -16.72 -0.67 -3.45
N VAL A 79 -15.57 0.01 -3.55
CA VAL A 79 -14.91 0.31 -4.81
C VAL A 79 -13.75 -0.66 -5.02
N ASP A 80 -13.92 -1.55 -5.99
CA ASP A 80 -12.85 -2.44 -6.44
C ASP A 80 -11.83 -1.66 -7.28
N ILE A 81 -10.55 -1.78 -6.93
CA ILE A 81 -9.45 -1.19 -7.68
C ILE A 81 -9.27 -1.92 -9.02
N ALA A 82 -9.70 -3.18 -9.12
CA ALA A 82 -9.75 -4.00 -10.33
C ALA A 82 -8.44 -3.94 -11.14
N ALA A 83 -7.31 -3.98 -10.45
CA ALA A 83 -5.98 -3.69 -11.01
C ALA A 83 -5.58 -4.60 -12.18
N GLU A 84 -6.12 -5.83 -12.24
CA GLU A 84 -5.80 -6.80 -13.30
C GLU A 84 -6.86 -6.87 -14.42
N SER A 85 -8.10 -6.46 -14.17
CA SER A 85 -9.21 -6.59 -15.14
C SER A 85 -9.64 -5.26 -15.75
N ASN A 86 -9.41 -4.14 -15.07
CA ASN A 86 -9.75 -2.80 -15.54
C ASN A 86 -8.50 -2.00 -15.91
N THR A 87 -7.97 -2.27 -17.11
CA THR A 87 -6.81 -1.56 -17.68
C THR A 87 -7.17 -0.22 -18.32
N ALA A 88 -8.40 0.27 -18.13
CA ALA A 88 -8.79 1.59 -18.61
C ALA A 88 -8.12 2.65 -17.73
N MET A 89 -6.90 3.03 -18.13
CA MET A 89 -6.17 4.18 -17.59
C MET A 89 -6.36 5.38 -18.51
N ALA A 90 -6.21 6.56 -17.94
CA ALA A 90 -6.29 7.80 -18.71
C ALA A 90 -5.21 7.81 -19.82
N PRO A 91 -5.53 8.22 -21.06
CA PRO A 91 -4.60 8.17 -22.20
C PRO A 91 -3.24 8.84 -21.92
N GLU A 92 -3.25 9.96 -21.19
CA GLU A 92 -2.05 10.68 -20.78
C GLU A 92 -1.09 9.83 -19.95
N PHE A 93 -1.62 8.95 -19.10
CA PHE A 93 -0.80 8.05 -18.28
C PHE A 93 -0.21 6.92 -19.14
N LEU A 94 -0.96 6.41 -20.12
CA LEU A 94 -0.47 5.38 -21.05
C LEU A 94 0.69 5.90 -21.90
N PHE A 95 0.61 7.14 -22.39
CA PHE A 95 1.74 7.76 -23.10
C PHE A 95 2.98 7.86 -22.22
N LYS A 96 2.82 8.35 -20.99
CA LYS A 96 3.92 8.44 -20.03
C LYS A 96 4.56 7.09 -19.72
N GLN A 97 3.73 6.05 -19.56
CA GLN A 97 4.18 4.68 -19.39
C GLN A 97 5.02 4.20 -20.58
N MET A 98 4.64 4.54 -21.82
CA MET A 98 5.43 4.20 -23.00
C MET A 98 6.78 4.92 -23.00
N GLU A 99 6.79 6.23 -22.72
CA GLU A 99 8.04 7.02 -22.63
C GLU A 99 9.01 6.45 -21.60
N TRP A 100 8.52 6.13 -20.41
CA TRP A 100 9.32 5.50 -19.36
C TRP A 100 9.86 4.13 -19.77
N ARG A 101 9.07 3.33 -20.50
CA ARG A 101 9.51 2.02 -20.99
C ARG A 101 10.63 2.16 -22.02
N GLU A 102 10.55 3.17 -22.88
CA GLU A 102 11.60 3.50 -23.85
C GLU A 102 12.87 3.98 -23.14
N GLU A 103 12.75 4.87 -22.16
CA GLU A 103 13.89 5.37 -21.37
C GLU A 103 14.57 4.24 -20.59
N LEU A 104 13.80 3.33 -19.99
CA LEU A 104 14.35 2.15 -19.31
C LEU A 104 15.15 1.26 -20.27
N ALA A 105 14.60 0.99 -21.47
CA ALA A 105 15.28 0.17 -22.46
C ALA A 105 16.58 0.81 -22.98
N ALA A 106 16.62 2.14 -23.08
CA ALA A 106 17.81 2.89 -23.48
C ALA A 106 18.88 2.97 -22.37
N SER A 107 18.49 2.75 -21.11
CA SER A 107 19.34 2.98 -19.92
C SER A 107 19.88 1.71 -19.27
N ALA A 108 19.71 0.53 -19.88
CA ALA A 108 19.96 -0.78 -19.26
C ALA A 108 21.37 -0.96 -18.65
N ASP A 109 22.39 -0.26 -19.17
CA ASP A 109 23.78 -0.30 -18.69
C ASP A 109 24.26 1.06 -18.12
N ASP A 110 23.37 2.04 -17.99
CA ASP A 110 23.69 3.38 -17.49
C ASP A 110 23.03 3.63 -16.13
N GLY A 111 23.78 3.39 -15.06
CA GLY A 111 23.30 3.60 -13.70
C GLY A 111 22.90 5.04 -13.39
N ALA A 112 23.49 6.04 -14.06
CA ALA A 112 23.10 7.44 -13.86
C ALA A 112 21.75 7.73 -14.52
N ALA A 113 21.53 7.23 -15.74
CA ALA A 113 20.24 7.33 -16.42
C ALA A 113 19.13 6.56 -15.67
N LEU A 114 19.40 5.36 -15.16
CA LEU A 114 18.47 4.61 -14.31
C LEU A 114 18.13 5.36 -13.01
N THR A 115 19.11 6.04 -12.39
CA THR A 115 18.87 6.86 -11.20
C THR A 115 17.99 8.07 -11.53
N GLN A 116 18.20 8.71 -12.69
CA GLN A 116 17.36 9.81 -13.14
C GLN A 116 15.92 9.35 -13.42
N LEU A 117 15.75 8.23 -14.13
CA LEU A 117 14.44 7.64 -14.38
C LEU A 117 13.74 7.26 -13.07
N MET A 118 14.45 6.67 -12.11
CA MET A 118 13.92 6.40 -10.77
C MET A 118 13.38 7.67 -10.11
N GLY A 119 14.14 8.78 -10.15
CA GLY A 119 13.70 10.06 -9.59
C GLY A 119 12.45 10.64 -10.26
N GLN A 120 12.31 10.49 -11.59
CA GLN A 120 11.09 10.88 -12.31
C GLN A 120 9.88 10.07 -11.84
N VAL A 121 10.04 8.74 -11.74
CA VAL A 121 8.99 7.82 -11.30
C VAL A 121 8.58 8.09 -9.85
N GLU A 122 9.54 8.35 -8.96
CA GLU A 122 9.27 8.69 -7.54
C GLU A 122 8.55 10.04 -7.40
N THR A 123 8.84 11.02 -8.26
CA THR A 123 8.12 12.31 -8.27
C THR A 123 6.64 12.11 -8.61
N GLU A 124 6.35 11.25 -9.59
CA GLU A 124 4.97 10.93 -9.96
C GLU A 124 4.26 10.08 -8.90
N GLU A 125 4.98 9.16 -8.26
CA GLU A 125 4.46 8.40 -7.13
C GLU A 125 4.01 9.34 -6.00
N GLN A 126 4.81 10.35 -5.67
CA GLN A 126 4.47 11.34 -4.65
C GLN A 126 3.25 12.18 -5.04
N ALA A 127 3.14 12.58 -6.31
CA ALA A 127 1.99 13.32 -6.82
C ALA A 127 0.69 12.49 -6.74
N LEU A 128 0.75 11.20 -7.09
CA LEU A 128 -0.38 10.29 -6.95
C LEU A 128 -0.75 10.04 -5.49
N ASN A 129 0.24 9.88 -4.61
CA ASN A 129 0.02 9.72 -3.18
C ASN A 129 -0.77 10.90 -2.61
N GLN A 130 -0.33 12.15 -2.89
CA GLN A 130 -1.04 13.34 -2.44
C GLN A 130 -2.45 13.44 -3.04
N ALA A 131 -2.59 13.16 -4.34
CA ALA A 131 -3.90 13.20 -4.98
C ALA A 131 -4.87 12.18 -4.38
N VAL A 132 -4.40 10.95 -4.09
CA VAL A 132 -5.19 9.92 -3.43
C VAL A 132 -5.56 10.34 -2.00
N ALA A 133 -4.62 10.92 -1.25
CA ALA A 133 -4.90 11.45 0.09
C ALA A 133 -6.03 12.47 0.06
N ASP A 134 -5.97 13.45 -0.85
CA ASP A 134 -7.00 14.48 -0.99
C ASP A 134 -8.35 13.89 -1.44
N LEU A 135 -8.33 12.93 -2.38
CA LEU A 135 -9.55 12.28 -2.87
C LEU A 135 -10.24 11.46 -1.78
N ILE A 136 -9.47 10.79 -0.92
CA ILE A 136 -10.00 9.97 0.18
C ILE A 136 -10.42 10.84 1.36
N ASP A 137 -9.51 11.61 1.93
CA ASP A 137 -9.71 12.26 3.23
C ASP A 137 -10.53 13.55 3.13
N GLN A 138 -10.44 14.29 2.02
CA GLN A 138 -11.13 15.57 1.86
C GLN A 138 -12.39 15.46 1.01
N GLN A 139 -12.31 14.73 -0.11
CA GLN A 139 -13.40 14.69 -1.10
C GLN A 139 -14.31 13.48 -0.95
N GLN A 140 -13.82 12.39 -0.33
CA GLN A 140 -14.50 11.10 -0.25
C GLN A 140 -14.93 10.56 -1.62
N ASP A 141 -14.16 10.86 -2.68
CA ASP A 141 -14.39 10.41 -4.04
C ASP A 141 -13.65 9.09 -4.30
N TRP A 142 -14.25 8.00 -3.81
CA TRP A 142 -13.70 6.65 -3.92
C TRP A 142 -13.49 6.18 -5.37
N PRO A 143 -14.42 6.43 -6.32
CA PRO A 143 -14.20 6.08 -7.72
C PRO A 143 -12.99 6.80 -8.34
N ALA A 144 -12.82 8.10 -8.09
CA ALA A 144 -11.66 8.84 -8.59
C ALA A 144 -10.36 8.40 -7.91
N ALA A 145 -10.39 8.13 -6.60
CA ALA A 145 -9.25 7.57 -5.87
C ALA A 145 -8.83 6.23 -6.47
N ALA A 146 -9.79 5.37 -6.81
CA ALA A 146 -9.50 4.07 -7.44
C ALA A 146 -8.84 4.20 -8.81
N GLU A 147 -9.18 5.22 -9.60
CA GLU A 147 -8.49 5.52 -10.86
C GLU A 147 -7.03 5.89 -10.64
N LYS A 148 -6.75 6.76 -9.65
CA LYS A 148 -5.38 7.12 -9.29
C LYS A 148 -4.60 5.95 -8.69
N LEU A 149 -5.25 5.08 -7.93
CA LEU A 149 -4.62 3.87 -7.37
C LEU A 149 -4.20 2.87 -8.45
N ARG A 150 -4.97 2.73 -9.54
CA ARG A 150 -4.54 1.90 -10.68
C ARG A 150 -3.25 2.44 -11.32
N GLN A 151 -3.12 3.76 -11.45
CA GLN A 151 -1.89 4.41 -11.93
C GLN A 151 -0.73 4.18 -10.96
N TRP A 152 -0.98 4.29 -9.65
CA TRP A 152 0.04 4.09 -8.62
C TRP A 152 0.52 2.62 -8.58
N LEU A 153 -0.36 1.64 -8.72
CA LEU A 153 0.01 0.23 -8.83
C LEU A 153 0.95 -0.04 -10.01
N PHE A 154 0.71 0.62 -11.15
CA PHE A 154 1.61 0.53 -12.29
C PHE A 154 2.99 1.13 -11.98
N ILE A 155 3.00 2.34 -11.39
CA ILE A 155 4.24 3.02 -10.98
C ILE A 155 5.04 2.16 -9.99
N ASP A 156 4.39 1.60 -8.97
CA ASP A 156 5.05 0.76 -7.98
C ASP A 156 5.68 -0.50 -8.62
N LYS A 157 4.96 -1.15 -9.56
CA LYS A 157 5.53 -2.26 -10.33
C LYS A 157 6.74 -1.82 -11.16
N PHE A 158 6.62 -0.71 -11.88
CA PHE A 158 7.69 -0.20 -12.74
C PHE A 158 8.93 0.21 -11.93
N ARG A 159 8.74 0.82 -10.76
CA ARG A 159 9.81 1.18 -9.83
C ARG A 159 10.59 -0.05 -9.35
N ARG A 160 9.91 -1.15 -9.03
CA ARG A 160 10.57 -2.42 -8.68
C ARG A 160 11.43 -2.96 -9.82
N GLU A 161 10.96 -2.79 -11.07
CA GLU A 161 11.70 -3.20 -12.26
C GLU A 161 12.97 -2.35 -12.48
N ILE A 162 12.90 -1.02 -12.35
CA ILE A 162 14.09 -0.14 -12.40
C ILE A 162 15.06 -0.54 -11.29
N LYS A 163 14.57 -0.72 -10.06
CA LYS A 163 15.40 -1.09 -8.91
C LYS A 163 16.13 -2.43 -9.09
N ALA A 164 15.55 -3.37 -9.82
CA ALA A 164 16.20 -4.65 -10.13
C ALA A 164 17.33 -4.51 -11.18
N GLN A 165 17.39 -3.40 -11.92
CA GLN A 165 18.43 -3.12 -12.91
C GLN A 165 19.51 -2.16 -12.38
N LEU A 166 19.26 -1.46 -11.27
CA LEU A 166 20.28 -0.64 -10.61
C LEU A 166 21.39 -1.54 -10.03
N PRO A 167 22.67 -1.13 -10.17
CA PRO A 167 23.83 -1.89 -9.70
C PRO A 167 23.99 -1.92 -8.17
#